data_AF-A0A9E7N9F9-F1
#
_entry.id   AF-A0A9E7N9F9-F1
#
_cell.length_a   1.000
_cell.length_b   1.000
_cell.length_c   1.000
_cell.angle_alpha   90.00
_cell.angle_beta   90.00
_cell.angle_gamma   90.00
#
_symmetry.space_group_name_H-M   'P 1'
#
loop_
_entity.id
_entity.type
_entity.pdbx_description
1 polymer ?
#
loop_
_entity_poly.entity_id
_entity_poly.type
_entity_poly.pdbx_seq_one_letter_code
_entity_poly.pdbx_strand_id
1 'polypeptide(L)'
;MAVETQSATIANAIADTATIDLADFVPGVPSGTDVEVTVAGDRSSYTIDFERRADRYVIKGASGSAELTAVYGDGVGRKPDRVPDWIVAVLAVMDINEVSVQR
;
A
#
# COMPACT_ATOMS: atom_id res chain seq x y z
N MET A 1 -19.86 -18.42 -9.30
CA MET A 1 -18.49 -17.88 -9.36
C MET A 1 -18.23 -17.23 -8.02
N ALA A 2 -17.56 -17.93 -7.12
CA ALA A 2 -17.23 -17.45 -5.78
C ALA A 2 -15.79 -16.94 -5.84
N VAL A 3 -15.59 -15.66 -5.57
CA VAL A 3 -14.25 -15.12 -5.30
C VAL A 3 -13.98 -15.44 -3.84
N GLU A 4 -13.27 -16.53 -3.60
CA GLU A 4 -12.90 -17.00 -2.28
C GLU A 4 -11.82 -16.08 -1.70
N THR A 5 -12.22 -15.32 -0.68
CA THR A 5 -11.44 -15.02 0.53
C THR A 5 -9.95 -14.76 0.32
N GLN A 6 -9.59 -13.56 -0.10
CA GLN A 6 -8.20 -13.08 -0.13
C GLN A 6 -7.73 -12.54 1.24
N SER A 7 -8.32 -13.01 2.34
CA SER A 7 -8.02 -12.56 3.71
C SER A 7 -7.02 -13.45 4.44
N ALA A 8 -6.39 -14.40 3.76
CA ALA A 8 -5.41 -15.30 4.37
C ALA A 8 -4.24 -15.49 3.40
N THR A 9 -3.13 -14.78 3.65
CA THR A 9 -1.73 -15.28 3.60
C THR A 9 -0.77 -14.09 3.70
N ILE A 10 -0.68 -13.46 4.88
CA ILE A 10 0.53 -12.70 5.28
C ILE A 10 1.22 -13.46 6.42
N ALA A 11 1.39 -14.77 6.22
CA ALA A 11 2.04 -15.62 7.22
C ALA A 11 3.35 -16.25 6.73
N ASN A 12 3.66 -16.28 5.41
CA ASN A 12 4.91 -16.87 4.88
C ASN A 12 5.19 -16.56 3.37
N ALA A 13 5.55 -15.35 2.95
CA ALA A 13 5.94 -15.10 1.54
C ALA A 13 6.98 -13.95 1.44
N ILE A 14 8.19 -14.12 0.87
CA ILE A 14 8.54 -14.06 -0.58
C ILE A 14 7.54 -13.18 -1.35
N ALA A 15 8.01 -12.06 -1.91
CA ALA A 15 7.18 -10.97 -2.42
C ALA A 15 5.84 -11.39 -3.09
N ASP A 16 4.72 -10.89 -2.57
CA ASP A 16 3.38 -11.10 -3.11
C ASP A 16 2.88 -9.81 -3.78
N THR A 17 2.29 -9.92 -4.98
CA THR A 17 1.82 -8.77 -5.76
C THR A 17 0.32 -8.90 -6.05
N ALA A 18 -0.44 -7.85 -5.76
CA ALA A 18 -1.88 -7.79 -5.98
C ALA A 18 -2.29 -6.47 -6.65
N THR A 19 -3.30 -6.50 -7.51
CA THR A 19 -3.95 -5.30 -8.06
C THR A 19 -5.21 -5.01 -7.24
N ILE A 20 -5.36 -3.76 -6.80
CA ILE A 20 -6.45 -3.30 -5.95
C ILE A 20 -7.19 -2.17 -6.66
N ASP A 21 -8.52 -2.27 -6.80
CA ASP A 21 -9.35 -1.13 -7.23
C ASP A 21 -9.58 -0.21 -6.02
N LEU A 22 -9.07 1.01 -6.10
CA LEU A 22 -9.18 1.99 -5.01
C LEU A 22 -10.63 2.39 -4.73
N ALA A 23 -11.56 2.22 -5.68
CA ALA A 23 -12.97 2.53 -5.48
C ALA A 23 -13.61 1.69 -4.36
N ASP A 24 -13.08 0.50 -4.07
CA ASP A 24 -13.58 -0.37 -3.00
C ASP A 24 -13.25 0.15 -1.59
N PHE A 25 -12.23 1.01 -1.47
CA PHE A 25 -11.68 1.44 -0.18
C PHE A 25 -11.74 2.95 0.04
N VAL A 26 -11.78 3.74 -1.03
CA VAL A 26 -11.66 5.20 -0.98
C VAL A 26 -12.91 5.86 -1.56
N PRO A 27 -13.75 6.47 -0.71
CA PRO A 27 -14.94 7.19 -1.17
C PRO A 27 -14.59 8.30 -2.16
N GLY A 28 -15.33 8.35 -3.27
CA GLY A 28 -15.14 9.37 -4.32
C GLY A 28 -14.08 9.03 -5.37
N VAL A 29 -13.41 7.88 -5.27
CA VAL A 29 -12.56 7.35 -6.34
C VAL A 29 -13.43 6.59 -7.36
N PRO A 30 -13.33 6.89 -8.68
CA PRO A 30 -14.04 6.14 -9.71
C PRO A 30 -13.55 4.69 -9.79
N SER A 31 -14.47 3.76 -10.06
CA SER A 31 -14.17 2.34 -10.34
C SER A 31 -13.18 2.18 -11.49
N GLY A 32 -12.34 1.15 -11.41
CA GLY A 32 -11.22 0.93 -12.33
C GLY A 32 -10.04 1.85 -12.07
N THR A 33 -9.95 2.44 -10.87
CA THR A 33 -8.75 3.17 -10.45
C THR A 33 -7.83 2.20 -9.73
N ASP A 34 -7.05 1.49 -10.52
CA ASP A 34 -6.19 0.42 -10.01
C ASP A 34 -4.89 0.95 -9.40
N VAL A 35 -4.43 0.25 -8.37
CA VAL A 35 -3.07 0.34 -7.83
C VAL A 35 -2.48 -1.06 -7.75
N GLU A 36 -1.24 -1.21 -8.16
CA GLU A 36 -0.48 -2.44 -7.94
C GLU A 36 0.23 -2.34 -6.58
N VAL A 37 0.09 -3.38 -5.76
CA VAL A 37 0.67 -3.46 -4.42
C VAL A 37 1.56 -4.67 -4.35
N THR A 38 2.84 -4.47 -4.05
CA THR A 38 3.79 -5.56 -3.81
C THR A 38 4.24 -5.54 -2.37
N VAL A 39 4.07 -6.65 -1.65
CA VAL A 39 4.44 -6.81 -0.24
C VAL A 39 5.60 -7.77 -0.13
N ALA A 40 6.70 -7.33 0.48
CA ALA A 40 7.86 -8.17 0.75
C ALA A 40 8.17 -8.20 2.25
N GLY A 41 8.35 -9.41 2.81
CA GLY A 41 8.67 -9.62 4.22
C GLY A 41 7.47 -10.16 4.99
N ASP A 42 7.49 -9.98 6.31
CA ASP A 42 6.46 -10.47 7.23
C ASP A 42 6.07 -9.40 8.24
N ARG A 43 5.22 -9.74 9.20
CA ARG A 43 4.76 -8.77 10.20
C ARG A 43 5.84 -8.20 11.10
N SER A 44 6.97 -8.86 11.28
CA SER A 44 8.10 -8.34 12.05
C SER A 44 8.82 -7.22 11.30
N SER A 45 8.85 -7.30 9.96
CA SER A 45 9.45 -6.30 9.08
C SER A 45 8.97 -6.51 7.65
N TYR A 46 8.38 -5.49 7.06
CA TYR A 46 7.87 -5.52 5.69
C TYR A 46 8.22 -4.26 4.90
N THR A 47 8.25 -4.43 3.58
CA THR A 47 8.23 -3.35 2.59
C THR A 47 6.97 -3.52 1.73
N ILE A 48 6.26 -2.42 1.49
CA ILE A 48 5.10 -2.38 0.60
C ILE A 48 5.39 -1.33 -0.48
N ASP A 49 5.38 -1.78 -1.73
CA ASP A 49 5.47 -0.93 -2.90
C ASP A 49 4.08 -0.71 -3.49
N PHE A 50 3.67 0.53 -3.64
CA PHE A 50 2.46 0.91 -4.38
C PHE A 50 2.85 1.52 -5.71
N GLU A 51 2.33 1.02 -6.82
CA GLU A 51 2.52 1.60 -8.16
C GLU A 51 1.19 2.05 -8.76
N ARG A 52 1.12 3.33 -9.12
CA ARG A 52 -0.06 3.95 -9.72
C ARG A 52 0.34 5.02 -10.73
N ARG A 53 -0.10 4.89 -11.99
CA ARG A 53 0.07 5.91 -13.05
C ARG A 53 1.52 6.42 -13.16
N ALA A 54 2.49 5.50 -13.15
CA ALA A 54 3.94 5.75 -13.18
C ALA A 54 4.57 6.37 -11.91
N ASP A 55 3.77 6.62 -10.86
CA ASP A 55 4.30 6.94 -9.53
C ASP A 55 4.43 5.67 -8.70
N ARG A 56 5.53 5.54 -7.96
CA ARG A 56 5.81 4.46 -7.02
C ARG A 56 6.03 5.00 -5.61
N TYR A 57 5.32 4.44 -4.63
CA TYR A 57 5.41 4.81 -3.21
C TYR A 57 5.94 3.62 -2.41
N VAL A 58 6.99 3.83 -1.62
CA VAL A 58 7.64 2.76 -0.84
C VAL A 58 7.37 2.97 0.64
N ILE A 59 6.58 2.06 1.21
CA ILE A 59 6.28 1.99 2.63
C ILE A 59 7.17 0.93 3.28
N LYS A 60 7.77 1.24 4.43
CA LYS A 60 8.45 0.25 5.27
C LYS A 60 7.85 0.26 6.65
N GLY A 61 7.67 -0.90 7.24
CA GLY A 61 7.02 -0.99 8.53
C GLY A 61 7.28 -2.29 9.26
N ALA A 62 6.73 -2.34 10.46
CA ALA A 62 6.73 -3.48 11.34
C ALA A 62 5.46 -3.44 12.18
N SER A 63 4.90 -4.61 12.44
CA SER A 63 3.65 -4.81 13.18
C SER A 63 2.51 -3.97 12.57
N GLY A 64 1.88 -3.08 13.34
CA GLY A 64 0.80 -2.20 12.87
C GLY A 64 1.27 -0.80 12.44
N SER A 65 2.57 -0.56 12.35
CA SER A 65 3.18 0.76 12.08
C SER A 65 4.02 0.77 10.82
N ALA A 66 3.95 1.86 10.05
CA ALA A 66 4.73 2.01 8.83
C ALA A 66 5.06 3.47 8.48
N GLU A 67 6.10 3.65 7.67
CA GLU A 67 6.54 4.95 7.20
C GLU A 67 6.67 4.97 5.67
N LEU A 68 6.28 6.10 5.05
CA LEU A 68 6.59 6.40 3.66
C LEU A 68 8.05 6.80 3.52
N THR A 69 8.85 5.89 3.00
CA THR A 69 10.32 5.99 2.94
C THR A 69 10.85 6.48 1.60
N ALA A 70 10.11 6.32 0.51
CA ALA A 70 10.48 6.86 -0.79
C ALA A 70 9.24 7.07 -1.66
N VAL A 71 9.36 8.02 -2.59
CA VAL A 71 8.43 8.19 -3.70
C VAL A 71 9.26 8.41 -4.97
N TYR A 72 8.90 7.72 -6.04
CA TYR A 72 9.51 7.83 -7.35
C TYR A 72 8.42 8.11 -8.38
N GLY A 73 8.74 8.82 -9.46
CA GLY A 73 7.78 9.11 -10.53
C GLY A 73 7.90 10.53 -11.06
N ASP A 74 7.25 10.78 -12.19
CA ASP A 74 7.31 12.05 -12.91
C ASP A 74 6.58 13.18 -12.17
N GLY A 75 5.62 12.85 -11.29
CA GLY A 75 4.80 13.81 -10.55
C GLY A 75 5.26 14.13 -9.12
N VAL A 76 6.24 13.41 -8.59
CA VAL A 76 6.57 13.38 -7.16
C VAL A 76 8.07 13.61 -6.92
N GLY A 77 8.57 14.76 -7.38
CA GLY A 77 9.96 15.17 -7.17
C GLY A 77 10.40 15.32 -5.70
N ARG A 78 9.48 15.16 -4.74
CA ARG A 78 9.73 15.17 -3.29
C ARG A 78 8.71 14.26 -2.58
N LYS A 79 9.11 13.65 -1.46
CA LYS A 79 8.13 13.01 -0.54
C LYS A 79 7.06 14.04 -0.15
N PRO A 80 5.77 13.65 -0.16
CA PRO A 80 4.69 14.53 0.27
C PRO A 80 4.80 14.86 1.77
N ASP A 81 4.18 15.95 2.20
CA ASP A 81 4.15 16.34 3.63
C ASP A 81 3.36 15.36 4.50
N ARG A 82 2.44 14.59 3.88
CA ARG A 82 1.62 13.55 4.50
C ARG A 82 1.50 12.34 3.59
N VAL A 83 1.24 11.17 4.18
CA VAL A 83 0.91 9.97 3.39
C VAL A 83 -0.42 10.21 2.67
N PRO A 84 -0.53 9.94 1.36
CA PRO A 84 -1.79 10.05 0.63
C PRO A 84 -2.91 9.24 1.27
N ASP A 85 -4.11 9.82 1.34
CA ASP A 85 -5.25 9.23 2.06
C ASP A 85 -5.65 7.85 1.51
N TRP A 86 -5.47 7.64 0.20
CA TRP A 86 -5.73 6.34 -0.44
C TRP A 86 -4.73 5.25 -0.01
N ILE A 87 -3.46 5.61 0.25
CA ILE A 87 -2.46 4.67 0.79
C ILE A 87 -2.86 4.30 2.21
N VAL A 88 -3.26 5.28 3.03
CA VAL A 88 -3.72 5.03 4.40
C VAL A 88 -4.92 4.08 4.41
N ALA A 89 -5.89 4.26 3.50
CA ALA A 89 -7.05 3.37 3.39
C ALA A 89 -6.66 1.93 3.07
N VAL A 90 -5.75 1.71 2.09
CA VAL A 90 -5.29 0.36 1.75
C VAL A 90 -4.49 -0.27 2.89
N LEU A 91 -3.60 0.49 3.54
CA LEU A 91 -2.83 0.02 4.68
C LEU A 91 -3.73 -0.37 5.88
N ALA A 92 -4.83 0.33 6.11
CA ALA A 92 -5.79 -0.01 7.16
C ALA A 92 -6.46 -1.39 6.93
N VAL A 93 -6.75 -1.75 5.68
CA VAL A 93 -7.27 -3.10 5.33
C VAL A 93 -6.24 -4.19 5.63
N MET A 94 -4.96 -3.84 5.53
CA MET A 94 -3.84 -4.70 5.91
C MET A 94 -3.51 -4.63 7.42
N ASP A 95 -4.38 -4.04 8.25
CA ASP A 95 -4.19 -3.86 9.70
C ASP A 95 -2.95 -3.01 10.08
N ILE A 96 -2.59 -2.05 9.23
CA ILE A 96 -1.53 -1.07 9.47
C ILE A 96 -2.18 0.28 9.71
N ASN A 97 -2.22 0.71 10.96
CA ASN A 97 -3.03 1.85 11.41
C ASN A 97 -2.19 3.08 11.77
N GLU A 98 -0.89 2.91 12.05
CA GLU A 98 0.01 4.00 12.37
C GLU A 98 0.91 4.28 11.16
N VAL A 99 0.61 5.34 10.40
CA VAL A 99 1.33 5.64 9.15
C VAL A 99 1.86 7.07 9.15
N SER A 100 3.14 7.24 8.84
CA SER A 100 3.81 8.55 8.80
C SER A 100 4.68 8.73 7.54
N VAL A 101 5.20 9.93 7.32
CA VAL A 101 6.25 10.17 6.31
C VAL A 101 7.60 10.18 7.00
N GLN A 102 8.54 9.36 6.54
CA GLN A 102 9.90 9.35 7.07
C GLN A 102 10.60 10.66 6.73
N ARG A 103 11.02 11.40 7.77
CA ARG A 103 11.72 12.68 7.67
C ARG A 103 13.24 12.54 7.63
#